data_AF-A0A6V8CF79-F1
#
_entry.id   AF-A0A6V8CF79-F1
#
_cell.length_a   1.000
_cell.length_b   1.000
_cell.length_c   1.000
_cell.angle_alpha   90.00
_cell.angle_beta   90.00
_cell.angle_gamma   90.00
#
_symmetry.space_group_name_H-M   'P 1'
#
loop_
_entity.id
_entity.type
_entity.pdbx_description
1 polymer ?
#
loop_
_entity_poly.entity_id
_entity_poly.type
_entity_poly.pdbx_seq_one_letter_code
_entity_poly.pdbx_strand_id
1 'polypeptide(L)'
;MSELPTGFLPLGTTEVGDEVAQMATWTFRAATSLGALGVVLSLGFNLVLIPSVVALLVGGLAWRRARVLRDLPFAVNANHPWILDQAMGKAEVAVRAADDRWVVLGDLRLKLHTDPLLGDPLLVEANEPWDTVVRWPQASPARLQRWLVVGNTALALRDAVNGHDEEAEEQRRRAANDTDLLDRQWPEEEDTMEEGLALTRWLESARPKK
;
A
#
# COMPACT_ATOMS: atom_id res chain seq x y z
N MET A 1 5.32 19.99 -14.51
CA MET A 1 5.27 18.64 -15.10
C MET A 1 6.41 17.88 -14.45
N SER A 2 6.14 17.17 -13.36
CA SER A 2 7.17 16.31 -12.79
C SER A 2 7.25 15.08 -13.69
N GLU A 3 8.42 14.82 -14.24
CA GLU A 3 8.61 13.73 -15.18
C GLU A 3 8.62 12.41 -14.42
N LEU A 4 7.94 11.41 -14.99
CA LEU A 4 7.99 10.04 -14.49
C LEU A 4 9.48 9.62 -14.43
N PRO A 5 9.95 8.97 -13.35
CA PRO A 5 11.32 8.50 -13.29
C PRO A 5 11.63 7.61 -14.50
N THR A 6 12.79 7.83 -15.13
CA THR A 6 13.18 7.09 -16.34
C THR A 6 13.18 5.59 -16.09
N GLY A 7 12.52 4.83 -16.97
CA GLY A 7 12.42 3.36 -16.86
C GLY A 7 11.23 2.85 -16.04
N PHE A 8 10.38 3.74 -15.52
CA PHE A 8 9.12 3.37 -14.88
C PHE A 8 7.95 3.39 -15.86
N LEU A 9 6.96 2.55 -15.59
CA LEU A 9 5.70 2.48 -16.32
C LEU A 9 4.54 2.64 -15.33
N PRO A 10 3.59 3.55 -15.59
CA PRO A 10 2.45 3.74 -14.71
C PRO A 10 1.51 2.54 -14.77
N LEU A 11 1.10 2.03 -13.61
CA LEU A 11 0.29 0.81 -13.52
C LEU A 11 -1.06 0.92 -14.21
N GLY A 12 -1.61 2.14 -14.31
CA GLY A 12 -2.85 2.39 -15.06
C GLY A 12 -2.78 2.02 -16.55
N THR A 13 -1.57 1.88 -17.10
CA THR A 13 -1.32 1.49 -18.50
C THR A 13 -0.92 0.02 -18.67
N THR A 14 -0.72 -0.70 -17.56
CA THR A 14 -0.35 -2.12 -17.53
C THR A 14 -1.57 -3.02 -17.49
N GLU A 15 -1.36 -4.33 -17.63
CA GLU A 15 -2.40 -5.35 -17.47
C GLU A 15 -3.10 -5.25 -16.11
N VAL A 16 -2.38 -4.88 -15.05
CA VAL A 16 -2.96 -4.65 -13.72
C VAL A 16 -4.04 -3.56 -13.74
N GLY A 17 -3.78 -2.46 -14.46
CA GLY A 17 -4.77 -1.39 -14.64
C GLY A 17 -6.00 -1.88 -15.40
N ASP A 18 -5.81 -2.76 -16.38
CA ASP A 18 -6.88 -3.38 -17.14
C ASP A 18 -7.69 -4.38 -16.31
N GLU A 19 -7.04 -5.18 -15.45
CA GLU A 19 -7.69 -6.10 -14.52
C GLU A 19 -8.54 -5.36 -13.49
N VAL A 20 -8.00 -4.30 -12.86
CA VAL A 20 -8.75 -3.47 -11.90
C VAL A 20 -9.98 -2.84 -12.55
N ALA A 21 -9.92 -2.52 -13.84
CA ALA A 21 -11.04 -1.97 -14.60
C ALA A 21 -11.82 -3.02 -15.40
N GLN A 22 -11.51 -4.32 -15.31
CA GLN A 22 -11.98 -5.35 -16.24
C GLN A 22 -13.50 -5.40 -16.30
N MET A 23 -14.17 -5.48 -15.15
CA MET A 23 -15.63 -5.49 -15.09
C MET A 23 -16.25 -4.22 -15.71
N ALA A 24 -15.65 -3.05 -15.48
CA ALA A 24 -16.12 -1.79 -16.06
C ALA A 24 -15.90 -1.71 -17.59
N THR A 25 -14.80 -2.28 -18.09
CA THR A 25 -14.53 -2.35 -19.54
C THR A 25 -15.44 -3.34 -20.26
N TRP A 26 -15.73 -4.48 -19.64
CA TRP A 26 -16.68 -5.46 -20.16
C TRP A 26 -18.10 -4.91 -20.21
N THR A 27 -18.56 -4.30 -19.12
CA THR A 27 -19.88 -3.64 -19.07
C THR A 27 -19.96 -2.51 -20.09
N PHE A 28 -18.91 -1.70 -20.27
CA PHE A 28 -18.83 -0.72 -21.34
C PHE A 28 -19.02 -1.36 -22.72
N ARG A 29 -18.23 -2.39 -23.07
CA ARG A 29 -18.29 -3.08 -24.37
C ARG A 29 -19.65 -3.73 -24.62
N ALA A 30 -20.20 -4.42 -23.63
CA ALA A 30 -21.50 -5.07 -23.73
C ALA A 30 -22.63 -4.04 -23.89
N ALA A 31 -22.64 -2.97 -23.08
CA ALA A 31 -23.69 -1.97 -23.12
C ALA A 31 -23.64 -1.10 -24.40
N THR A 32 -22.44 -0.74 -24.88
CA THR A 32 -22.30 0.00 -26.14
C THR A 32 -22.64 -0.85 -27.36
N SER A 33 -22.25 -2.12 -27.40
CA SER A 33 -22.63 -3.02 -28.50
C SER A 33 -24.15 -3.26 -28.55
N LEU A 34 -24.76 -3.54 -27.39
CA LEU A 34 -26.22 -3.70 -27.29
C LEU A 34 -26.96 -2.41 -27.66
N GLY A 35 -26.50 -1.27 -27.16
CA GLY A 35 -27.07 0.04 -27.46
C GLY A 35 -26.95 0.40 -28.93
N ALA A 36 -25.79 0.18 -29.55
CA ALA A 36 -25.58 0.43 -30.97
C ALA A 36 -26.47 -0.47 -31.85
N LEU A 37 -26.54 -1.77 -31.52
CA LEU A 37 -27.43 -2.71 -32.22
C LEU A 37 -28.89 -2.27 -32.11
N GLY A 38 -29.33 -1.87 -30.92
CA GLY A 38 -30.69 -1.42 -30.68
C GLY A 38 -31.03 -0.12 -31.44
N VAL A 39 -30.07 0.80 -31.60
CA VAL A 39 -30.24 1.99 -32.47
C VAL A 39 -30.45 1.58 -33.92
N VAL A 40 -29.69 0.61 -34.45
CA VAL A 40 -29.91 0.12 -35.82
C VAL A 40 -31.29 -0.52 -35.97
N LEU A 41 -31.71 -1.35 -35.00
CA LEU A 41 -33.03 -1.98 -35.01
C LEU A 41 -34.19 -0.96 -34.88
N SER A 42 -33.94 0.16 -34.21
CA SER A 42 -34.93 1.22 -34.04
C SER A 42 -35.35 1.90 -35.34
N LEU A 43 -34.55 1.78 -36.41
CA LEU A 43 -34.91 2.24 -37.76
C LEU A 43 -36.14 1.51 -38.32
N GLY A 44 -36.39 0.26 -37.90
CA GLY A 44 -37.58 -0.51 -38.28
C GLY A 44 -38.66 -0.58 -37.19
N PHE A 45 -38.26 -0.47 -35.91
CA PHE A 45 -39.16 -0.61 -34.76
C PHE A 45 -38.85 0.43 -33.67
N ASN A 46 -39.63 1.51 -33.63
CA ASN A 46 -39.43 2.64 -32.72
C ASN A 46 -39.43 2.28 -31.22
N LEU A 47 -40.03 1.15 -30.83
CA LEU A 47 -40.14 0.70 -29.44
C LEU A 47 -38.77 0.35 -28.81
N VAL A 48 -37.75 0.07 -29.64
CA VAL A 48 -36.40 -0.31 -29.21
C VAL A 48 -35.51 0.92 -28.93
N LEU A 49 -35.94 2.14 -29.32
CA LEU A 49 -35.12 3.34 -29.20
C LEU A 49 -34.77 3.66 -27.74
N ILE A 50 -35.76 3.65 -26.83
CA ILE A 50 -35.57 3.98 -25.42
C ILE A 50 -34.56 3.02 -24.74
N PRO A 51 -34.71 1.69 -24.77
CA PRO A 51 -33.74 0.79 -24.15
C PRO A 51 -32.33 0.91 -24.77
N SER A 52 -32.23 1.26 -26.05
CA SER A 52 -30.95 1.48 -26.73
C SER A 52 -30.22 2.70 -26.17
N VAL A 53 -30.94 3.82 -25.99
CA VAL A 53 -30.37 5.03 -25.38
C VAL A 53 -29.94 4.76 -23.94
N VAL A 54 -30.75 4.03 -23.16
CA VAL A 54 -30.38 3.63 -21.79
C VAL A 54 -29.11 2.78 -21.79
N ALA A 55 -28.99 1.81 -22.70
CA ALA A 55 -27.78 0.98 -22.82
C ALA A 55 -26.54 1.83 -23.16
N LEU A 56 -26.66 2.81 -24.05
CA LEU A 56 -25.57 3.75 -24.35
C LEU A 56 -25.18 4.61 -23.14
N LEU A 57 -26.15 5.07 -22.35
CA LEU A 57 -25.88 5.82 -21.11
C LEU A 57 -25.14 4.96 -20.08
N VAL A 58 -25.58 3.71 -19.89
CA VAL A 58 -24.88 2.74 -19.03
C VAL A 58 -23.44 2.51 -19.53
N GLY A 59 -23.26 2.37 -20.84
CA GLY A 59 -21.94 2.28 -21.46
C GLY A 59 -21.06 3.50 -21.14
N GLY A 60 -21.56 4.71 -21.32
CA GLY A 60 -20.84 5.94 -21.00
C GLY A 60 -20.43 6.03 -19.52
N LEU A 61 -21.32 5.62 -18.61
CA LEU A 61 -21.02 5.60 -17.18
C LEU A 61 -19.96 4.53 -16.83
N ALA A 62 -20.05 3.35 -17.45
CA ALA A 62 -19.07 2.29 -17.30
C ALA A 62 -17.68 2.70 -17.83
N TRP A 63 -17.61 3.43 -18.94
CA TRP A 63 -16.37 4.00 -19.46
C TRP A 63 -15.74 5.01 -18.50
N ARG A 64 -16.55 5.93 -17.95
CA ARG A 64 -16.07 6.87 -16.92
C ARG A 64 -15.56 6.13 -15.69
N ARG A 65 -16.27 5.09 -15.25
CA ARG A 65 -15.85 4.24 -14.13
C ARG A 65 -14.54 3.53 -14.42
N ALA A 66 -14.36 2.96 -15.62
CA ALA A 66 -13.12 2.33 -16.03
C ALA A 66 -11.94 3.30 -16.00
N ARG A 67 -12.12 4.54 -16.49
CA ARG A 67 -11.09 5.59 -16.41
C ARG A 67 -10.69 5.90 -14.96
N VAL A 68 -11.66 6.02 -14.06
CA VAL A 68 -11.39 6.28 -12.64
C VAL A 68 -10.71 5.10 -11.95
N LEU A 69 -11.01 3.87 -12.37
CA LEU A 69 -10.38 2.66 -11.82
C LEU A 69 -8.93 2.49 -12.29
N ARG A 70 -8.62 2.91 -13.52
CA ARG A 70 -7.25 2.89 -14.09
C ARG A 70 -6.36 4.01 -13.57
N ASP A 71 -6.91 5.02 -12.90
CA ASP A 71 -6.12 6.09 -12.27
C ASP A 71 -5.46 5.56 -10.98
N LEU A 72 -4.40 4.78 -11.19
CA LEU A 72 -3.56 4.22 -10.15
C LEU A 72 -2.34 5.14 -9.98
N PRO A 73 -2.07 5.66 -8.77
CA PRO A 73 -0.97 6.59 -8.52
C PRO A 73 0.35 5.84 -8.28
N PHE A 74 0.56 4.72 -8.97
CA PHE A 74 1.75 3.90 -8.83
C PHE A 74 2.36 3.63 -10.18
N ALA A 75 3.68 3.51 -10.19
CA ALA A 75 4.46 3.09 -11.34
C ALA A 75 5.49 2.07 -10.87
N VAL A 76 5.86 1.15 -11.77
CA VAL A 76 6.88 0.13 -11.48
C VAL A 76 7.90 0.14 -12.59
N ASN A 77 9.13 -0.22 -12.28
CA ASN A 77 10.18 -0.33 -13.30
C ASN A 77 10.02 -1.60 -14.14
N ALA A 78 10.74 -1.68 -15.25
CA ALA A 78 10.65 -2.81 -16.18
C ALA A 78 10.97 -4.18 -15.55
N ASN A 79 11.75 -4.21 -14.47
CA ASN A 79 12.13 -5.45 -13.77
C ASN A 79 11.03 -5.98 -12.84
N HIS A 80 9.92 -5.27 -12.67
CA HIS A 80 8.83 -5.72 -11.82
C HIS A 80 8.06 -6.89 -12.47
N PRO A 81 7.60 -7.91 -11.71
CA PRO A 81 6.79 -9.04 -12.20
C PRO A 81 5.52 -8.70 -12.96
N TRP A 82 5.08 -7.44 -12.90
CA TRP A 82 3.89 -6.97 -13.61
C TRP A 82 4.21 -6.44 -15.02
N ILE A 83 5.49 -6.38 -15.38
CA ILE A 83 5.94 -5.97 -16.71
C ILE A 83 6.68 -7.12 -17.39
N LEU A 84 7.60 -7.78 -16.69
CA LEU A 84 8.37 -8.90 -17.24
C LEU A 84 8.23 -10.12 -16.33
N ASP A 85 7.97 -11.28 -16.95
CA ASP A 85 7.91 -12.57 -16.25
C ASP A 85 9.26 -13.00 -15.65
N GLN A 86 10.36 -12.49 -16.21
CA GLN A 86 11.72 -12.73 -15.73
C GLN A 86 12.41 -11.40 -15.46
N ALA A 87 12.58 -11.08 -14.18
CA ALA A 87 13.32 -9.90 -13.75
C ALA A 87 14.81 -10.05 -14.06
N MET A 88 15.37 -9.12 -14.82
CA MET A 88 16.80 -9.10 -15.16
C MET A 88 17.62 -8.16 -14.25
N GLY A 89 16.99 -7.60 -13.21
CA GLY A 89 17.60 -6.65 -12.28
C GLY A 89 16.71 -6.35 -11.08
N LYS A 90 17.03 -5.31 -10.32
CA LYS A 90 16.24 -4.91 -9.15
C LYS A 90 14.88 -4.36 -9.56
N ALA A 91 13.83 -4.86 -8.95
CA ALA A 91 12.49 -4.32 -9.05
C ALA A 91 12.36 -3.08 -8.16
N GLU A 92 11.67 -2.04 -8.63
CA GLU A 92 11.41 -0.80 -7.91
C GLU A 92 9.96 -0.35 -8.13
N VAL A 93 9.39 0.31 -7.12
CA VAL A 93 8.02 0.82 -7.13
C VAL A 93 8.07 2.31 -6.81
N ALA A 94 7.31 3.12 -7.54
CA ALA A 94 7.17 4.55 -7.29
C ALA A 94 5.69 4.91 -7.09
N VAL A 95 5.45 5.95 -6.30
CA VAL A 95 4.13 6.49 -6.00
C VAL A 95 4.04 7.94 -6.44
N ARG A 96 2.87 8.34 -6.96
CA ARG A 96 2.59 9.71 -7.40
C ARG A 96 1.82 10.48 -6.32
N ALA A 97 2.43 11.55 -5.83
CA ALA A 97 1.80 12.45 -4.88
C ALA A 97 0.72 13.35 -5.49
N ALA A 98 -0.12 13.96 -4.65
CA ALA A 98 -1.18 14.86 -5.10
C ALA A 98 -0.67 16.12 -5.81
N ASP A 99 0.58 16.50 -5.54
CA ASP A 99 1.32 17.57 -6.24
C ASP A 99 1.97 17.09 -7.55
N ASP A 100 1.59 15.90 -8.02
CA ASP A 100 2.05 15.26 -9.25
C ASP A 100 3.54 14.90 -9.23
N ARG A 101 4.20 14.90 -8.05
CA ARG A 101 5.59 14.43 -7.87
C ARG A 101 5.64 12.91 -7.71
N TRP A 102 6.64 12.30 -8.32
CA TRP A 102 6.92 10.87 -8.15
C TRP A 102 7.98 10.64 -7.07
N VAL A 103 7.70 9.68 -6.19
CA VAL A 103 8.59 9.26 -5.10
C VAL A 103 8.84 7.76 -5.25
N VAL A 104 10.11 7.34 -5.33
CA VAL A 104 10.48 5.93 -5.33
C VAL A 104 10.35 5.38 -3.91
N LEU A 105 9.62 4.29 -3.76
CA LEU A 105 9.40 3.62 -2.49
C LEU A 105 10.58 2.70 -2.17
N GLY A 106 11.17 2.87 -0.98
CA GLY A 106 12.15 1.96 -0.40
C GLY A 106 11.49 0.71 0.21
N ASP A 107 12.12 0.11 1.21
CA ASP A 107 11.71 -1.19 1.78
C ASP A 107 10.45 -1.13 2.68
N LEU A 108 9.75 0.00 2.66
CA LEU A 108 8.75 0.34 3.66
C LEU A 108 7.35 -0.02 3.17
N ARG A 109 6.58 -0.72 4.02
CA ARG A 109 5.17 -1.05 3.74
C ARG A 109 4.32 0.19 3.91
N LEU A 110 3.26 0.29 3.13
CA LEU A 110 2.36 1.43 3.17
C LEU A 110 1.23 1.15 4.17
N LYS A 111 0.86 2.15 4.96
CA LYS A 111 -0.35 2.15 5.78
C LYS A 111 -1.15 3.43 5.53
N LEU A 112 -2.47 3.33 5.68
CA LEU A 112 -3.34 4.49 5.71
C LEU A 112 -3.37 5.02 7.13
N HIS A 113 -3.07 6.32 7.27
CA HIS A 113 -3.26 7.07 8.49
C HIS A 113 -4.17 8.26 8.20
N THR A 114 -4.78 8.84 9.24
CA THR A 114 -5.56 10.07 9.10
C THR A 114 -4.81 11.17 9.82
N ASP A 115 -4.55 12.28 9.14
CA ASP A 115 -3.93 13.46 9.74
C ASP A 115 -4.79 13.94 10.93
N PRO A 116 -4.29 13.94 12.17
CA PRO A 116 -5.08 14.36 13.32
C PRO A 116 -5.41 15.86 13.32
N LEU A 117 -4.67 16.68 12.56
CA LEU A 117 -4.88 18.12 12.48
C LEU A 117 -5.80 18.50 11.31
N LEU A 118 -5.62 17.84 10.16
CA LEU A 118 -6.33 18.19 8.92
C LEU A 118 -7.50 17.24 8.61
N GLY A 119 -7.56 16.06 9.23
CA GLY A 119 -8.56 15.03 8.94
C GLY A 119 -8.39 14.35 7.57
N ASP A 120 -7.35 14.74 6.82
CA ASP A 120 -7.04 14.20 5.50
C ASP A 120 -6.40 12.81 5.62
N PRO A 121 -6.75 11.88 4.73
CA PRO A 121 -6.07 10.59 4.66
C PRO A 121 -4.66 10.72 4.10
N LEU A 122 -3.71 10.11 4.81
CA LEU A 122 -2.28 10.08 4.54
C LEU A 122 -1.83 8.64 4.27
N LEU A 123 -0.87 8.50 3.36
CA LEU A 123 -0.13 7.27 3.20
C LEU A 123 1.21 7.41 3.93
N VAL A 124 1.41 6.55 4.92
CA VAL A 124 2.53 6.62 5.86
C VAL A 124 3.32 5.32 5.78
N GLU A 125 4.63 5.41 6.00
CA GLU A 125 5.51 4.25 6.10
C GLU A 125 5.13 3.41 7.33
N ALA A 126 5.22 2.10 7.22
CA ALA A 126 4.79 1.20 8.29
C ALA A 126 5.71 1.17 9.51
N ASN A 127 6.93 1.70 9.41
CA ASN A 127 7.93 1.73 10.47
C ASN A 127 7.97 3.10 11.15
N GLU A 128 8.16 3.08 12.47
CA GLU A 128 8.44 4.28 13.25
C GLU A 128 9.77 4.91 12.79
N PRO A 129 9.79 6.23 12.52
CA PRO A 129 8.91 7.27 13.07
C PRO A 129 7.66 7.66 12.23
N TRP A 130 7.06 6.76 11.42
CA TRP A 130 5.83 7.02 10.66
C TRP A 130 5.99 8.19 9.68
N ASP A 131 7.01 8.14 8.82
CA ASP A 131 7.25 9.24 7.88
C ASP A 131 6.17 9.31 6.81
N THR A 132 5.81 10.53 6.43
CA THR A 132 4.75 10.78 5.44
C THR A 132 5.32 10.60 4.05
N VAL A 133 4.91 9.53 3.36
CA VAL A 133 5.33 9.30 1.98
C VAL A 133 4.56 10.23 1.03
N VAL A 134 3.23 10.22 1.11
CA VAL A 134 2.34 10.94 0.19
C VAL A 134 1.01 11.32 0.84
N ARG A 135 0.48 12.49 0.48
CA ARG A 135 -0.87 12.96 0.83
C ARG A 135 -1.79 12.96 -0.39
N TRP A 136 -3.04 12.51 -0.24
CA TRP A 136 -4.12 12.65 -1.24
C TRP A 136 -5.41 13.18 -0.61
N PRO A 137 -5.51 14.50 -0.38
CA PRO A 137 -6.61 15.08 0.39
C PRO A 137 -7.98 14.94 -0.30
N GLN A 138 -8.01 14.76 -1.62
CA GLN A 138 -9.24 14.69 -2.43
C GLN A 138 -9.66 13.25 -2.78
N ALA A 139 -8.98 12.23 -2.25
CA ALA A 139 -9.28 10.83 -2.57
C ALA A 139 -10.33 10.25 -1.61
N SER A 140 -11.31 9.53 -2.16
CA SER A 140 -12.32 8.86 -1.33
C SER A 140 -11.72 7.66 -0.56
N PRO A 141 -12.25 7.29 0.62
CA PRO A 141 -11.74 6.16 1.40
C PRO A 141 -11.66 4.85 0.60
N ALA A 142 -12.69 4.56 -0.20
CA ALA A 142 -12.71 3.37 -1.05
C ALA A 142 -11.64 3.39 -2.16
N ARG A 143 -11.26 4.58 -2.65
CA ARG A 143 -10.18 4.73 -3.64
C ARG A 143 -8.83 4.50 -2.97
N LEU A 144 -8.63 5.10 -1.81
CA LEU A 144 -7.41 4.97 -1.01
C LEU A 144 -7.14 3.54 -0.56
N GLN A 145 -8.17 2.84 -0.09
CA GLN A 145 -8.03 1.44 0.30
C GLN A 145 -7.60 0.56 -0.87
N ARG A 146 -8.18 0.78 -2.06
CA ARG A 146 -7.74 0.06 -3.27
C ARG A 146 -6.30 0.39 -3.64
N TRP A 147 -5.93 1.66 -3.62
CA TRP A 147 -4.56 2.09 -3.88
C TRP A 147 -3.58 1.49 -2.88
N LEU A 148 -3.93 1.45 -1.59
CA LEU A 148 -3.12 0.81 -0.55
C LEU A 148 -2.88 -0.68 -0.85
N VAL A 149 -3.94 -1.41 -1.19
CA VAL A 149 -3.84 -2.84 -1.52
C VAL A 149 -2.93 -3.04 -2.73
N VAL A 150 -3.19 -2.32 -3.84
CA VAL A 150 -2.36 -2.41 -5.06
C VAL A 150 -0.90 -2.06 -4.78
N GLY A 151 -0.65 -0.96 -4.07
CA GLY A 151 0.71 -0.53 -3.71
C GLY A 151 1.45 -1.56 -2.86
N ASN A 152 0.79 -2.12 -1.83
CA ASN A 152 1.39 -3.14 -0.98
C ASN A 152 1.63 -4.46 -1.71
N THR A 153 0.76 -4.84 -2.66
CA THR A 153 1.00 -6.00 -3.54
C THR A 153 2.20 -5.76 -4.45
N ALA A 154 2.36 -4.55 -5.00
CA ALA A 154 3.53 -4.18 -5.80
C ALA A 154 4.83 -4.35 -4.97
N LEU A 155 4.85 -3.80 -3.76
CA LEU A 155 5.99 -3.92 -2.86
C LEU A 155 6.27 -5.39 -2.49
N ALA A 156 5.24 -6.20 -2.25
CA ALA A 156 5.43 -7.62 -1.96
C ALA A 156 6.10 -8.38 -3.13
N LEU A 157 5.65 -8.13 -4.36
CA LEU A 157 6.21 -8.75 -5.55
C LEU A 157 7.63 -8.27 -5.84
N ARG A 158 7.89 -6.98 -5.63
CA ARG A 158 9.23 -6.40 -5.67
C ARG A 158 10.17 -7.11 -4.70
N ASP A 159 9.75 -7.26 -3.45
CA ASP A 159 10.55 -7.88 -2.38
C ASP A 159 10.86 -9.34 -2.72
N ALA A 160 9.87 -10.10 -3.20
CA ALA A 160 10.06 -11.48 -3.64
C ALA A 160 11.11 -11.62 -4.76
N VAL A 161 11.11 -10.70 -5.74
CA VAL A 161 12.11 -10.69 -6.82
C VAL A 161 13.48 -10.24 -6.35
N ASN A 162 13.54 -9.24 -5.48
CA ASN A 162 14.80 -8.70 -4.99
C ASN A 162 15.49 -9.64 -3.98
N GLY A 163 14.87 -10.79 -3.65
CA GLY A 163 15.42 -11.74 -2.69
C GLY A 163 15.29 -11.26 -1.25
N HIS A 164 14.28 -10.42 -0.95
CA HIS A 164 13.93 -10.11 0.43
C HIS A 164 13.36 -11.37 1.08
N ASP A 165 14.23 -12.05 1.82
CA ASP A 165 13.95 -13.29 2.52
C ASP A 165 12.95 -13.05 3.66
N GLU A 166 11.70 -13.51 3.46
CA GLU A 166 10.63 -13.44 4.46
C GLU A 166 11.03 -14.15 5.77
N GLU A 167 11.90 -15.17 5.73
CA GLU A 167 12.40 -15.81 6.95
C GLU A 167 13.30 -14.86 7.75
N ALA A 168 14.16 -14.09 7.09
CA ALA A 168 15.04 -13.13 7.75
C ALA A 168 14.27 -11.93 8.33
N GLU A 169 13.19 -11.51 7.66
CA GLU A 169 12.32 -10.43 8.14
C GLU A 169 11.40 -10.91 9.28
N GLU A 170 10.86 -12.13 9.19
CA GLU A 170 10.16 -12.76 10.32
C GLU A 170 11.08 -12.99 11.51
N GLN A 171 12.33 -13.40 11.29
CA GLN A 171 13.33 -13.51 12.36
C GLN A 171 13.63 -12.14 12.99
N ARG A 172 13.71 -11.06 12.21
CA ARG A 172 13.84 -9.68 12.74
C ARG A 172 12.59 -9.23 13.50
N ARG A 173 11.38 -9.52 13.01
CA ARG A 173 10.12 -9.21 13.71
C ARG A 173 9.96 -10.04 14.99
N ARG A 174 10.39 -11.31 14.99
CA ARG A 174 10.45 -12.13 16.20
C ARG A 174 11.45 -11.53 17.19
N ALA A 175 12.69 -11.25 16.77
CA ALA A 175 13.70 -10.64 17.62
C ALA A 175 13.27 -9.28 18.20
N ALA A 176 12.57 -8.44 17.42
CA ALA A 176 12.07 -7.14 17.88
C ALA A 176 10.89 -7.25 18.87
N ASN A 177 10.08 -8.32 18.79
CA ASN A 177 8.99 -8.57 19.75
C ASN A 177 9.47 -9.37 20.98
N ASP A 178 10.55 -10.13 20.87
CA ASP A 178 11.13 -10.93 21.96
C ASP A 178 11.95 -10.07 22.95
N THR A 179 12.25 -8.81 22.59
CA THR A 179 12.91 -7.85 23.49
C THR A 179 11.98 -7.24 24.55
N ASP A 180 10.66 -7.44 24.48
CA ASP A 180 9.68 -6.98 25.49
C ASP A 180 9.71 -7.85 26.78
N LEU A 181 10.34 -9.03 26.74
CA LEU A 181 10.51 -9.93 27.89
C LEU A 181 11.86 -9.77 28.62
N LEU A 182 12.73 -8.87 28.14
CA LEU A 182 14.04 -8.58 28.73
C LEU A 182 14.15 -7.14 29.23
N ASP A 183 13.04 -6.54 29.68
CA ASP A 183 13.11 -5.42 30.61
C ASP A 183 13.78 -5.91 31.89
N ARG A 184 15.10 -5.72 31.94
CA ARG A 184 15.89 -5.95 33.14
C ARG A 184 15.47 -4.87 34.13
N GLN A 185 14.49 -5.20 34.98
CA GLN A 185 14.18 -4.41 36.16
C GLN A 185 15.46 -4.32 36.99
N TRP A 186 16.14 -3.18 36.88
CA TRP A 186 17.15 -2.83 37.84
C TRP A 186 16.42 -2.65 39.17
N PRO A 187 16.87 -3.30 40.26
CA PRO A 187 16.29 -3.05 41.57
C PRO A 187 16.36 -1.54 41.84
N GLU A 188 15.29 -1.00 42.41
CA GLU A 188 15.23 0.42 42.73
C GLU A 188 16.32 0.74 43.78
N GLU A 189 16.86 1.96 43.80
CA GLU A 189 18.01 2.33 44.64
C GLU A 189 17.80 1.99 46.13
N GLU A 190 16.54 1.96 46.58
CA GLU A 190 16.15 1.60 47.95
C GLU A 190 16.39 0.11 48.27
N ASP A 191 16.09 -0.80 47.33
CA ASP A 191 16.34 -2.24 47.48
C ASP A 191 17.85 -2.57 47.49
N THR A 192 18.64 -1.83 46.71
CA THR A 192 20.10 -2.00 46.67
C THR A 192 20.79 -1.59 47.97
N MET A 193 20.21 -0.64 48.71
CA MET A 193 20.71 -0.22 50.02
C MET A 193 20.41 -1.25 51.12
N GLU A 194 19.23 -1.88 51.10
CA GLU A 194 18.89 -2.94 52.07
C GLU A 194 19.77 -4.17 51.91
N GLU A 195 20.02 -4.62 50.67
CA GLU A 195 20.92 -5.75 50.40
C GLU A 195 22.36 -5.44 50.84
N GLY A 196 22.83 -4.22 50.58
CA GLY A 196 24.13 -3.74 51.05
C GLY A 196 24.26 -3.82 52.57
N LEU A 197 23.23 -3.37 53.32
CA LEU A 197 23.19 -3.41 54.78
C LEU A 197 23.13 -4.83 55.37
N ALA A 198 22.42 -5.75 54.70
CA ALA A 198 22.36 -7.16 55.09
C ALA A 198 23.73 -7.84 54.97
N LEU A 199 24.46 -7.53 53.90
CA LEU A 199 25.83 -8.00 53.66
C LEU A 199 26.82 -7.49 54.71
N THR A 200 26.72 -6.20 55.10
CA THR A 200 27.57 -5.64 56.17
C THR A 200 27.28 -6.29 57.51
N ARG A 201 26.02 -6.51 57.88
CA ARG A 201 25.65 -7.21 59.12
C ARG A 201 26.17 -8.64 59.14
N TRP A 202 26.08 -9.36 58.02
CA TRP A 202 26.61 -10.71 57.92
C TRP A 202 28.14 -10.74 58.12
N LEU A 203 28.87 -9.83 57.47
CA LEU A 203 30.32 -9.70 57.63
C LEU A 203 30.75 -9.35 59.06
N GLU A 204 29.97 -8.51 59.76
CA GLU A 204 30.22 -8.20 61.17
C GLU A 204 29.96 -9.40 62.09
N SER A 205 28.92 -10.19 61.81
CA SER A 205 28.62 -11.41 62.58
C SER A 205 29.66 -12.53 62.37
N ALA A 206 30.29 -12.56 61.21
CA ALA A 206 31.33 -13.53 60.86
C ALA A 206 32.72 -13.18 61.41
N ARG A 207 32.91 -11.98 62.01
CA ARG A 207 34.17 -11.63 62.66
C ARG A 207 34.26 -12.32 64.04
N PRO A 208 35.30 -13.14 64.29
CA PRO A 208 35.50 -13.72 65.61
C PRO A 208 35.83 -12.63 66.63
N LYS A 209 35.13 -12.64 67.77
CA LYS A 209 35.41 -11.75 68.91
C LYS A 209 36.81 -12.08 69.44
N LYS A 210 37.70 -11.07 69.45
CA LYS A 210 38.97 -11.13 70.18
C LYS A 210 38.73 -11.06 71.68
#